data_AF-A0A1X1RJV3-F1
#
_entry.id   AF-A0A1X1RJV3-F1
#
_cell.length_a   1.000
_cell.length_b   1.000
_cell.length_c   1.000
_cell.angle_alpha   90.00
_cell.angle_beta   90.00
_cell.angle_gamma   90.00
#
_symmetry.space_group_name_H-M   'P 1'
#
loop_
_entity.id
_entity.type
_entity.pdbx_description
1 polymer ?
#
loop_
_entity_poly.entity_id
_entity_poly.type
_entity_poly.pdbx_seq_one_letter_code
_entity_poly.pdbx_strand_id
1 'polypeptide(L)'
;MRIFAAMQRLQEQTNPPFSASALAVETGLSVSRFLHLFRLETGTSFRRYRMWARMLRAALLYLELRDLTSAAMDAGFASPSHFTDTFHDMFGLTPSKLLAAGADVRSLNLHASQVDSSQSNVLRRGR
;
A
#
# COMPACT_ATOMS: atom_id res chain seq x y z
N MET A 1 -18.30 1.37 -10.76
CA MET A 1 -18.47 1.93 -9.41
C MET A 1 -17.40 2.99 -9.16
N ARG A 2 -17.77 4.24 -8.85
CA ARG A 2 -16.81 5.38 -8.74
C ARG A 2 -15.85 5.24 -7.55
N ILE A 3 -16.32 4.72 -6.40
CA ILE A 3 -15.47 4.49 -5.21
C ILE A 3 -14.47 3.36 -5.45
N PHE A 4 -14.87 2.29 -6.15
CA PHE A 4 -13.96 1.20 -6.49
C PHE A 4 -12.76 1.68 -7.32
N ALA A 5 -12.98 2.54 -8.32
CA ALA A 5 -11.89 3.14 -9.09
C ALA A 5 -10.95 3.98 -8.22
N ALA A 6 -11.50 4.75 -7.28
CA ALA A 6 -10.69 5.49 -6.30
C ALA A 6 -9.88 4.55 -5.39
N MET A 7 -10.45 3.41 -4.96
CA MET A 7 -9.73 2.40 -4.17
C MET A 7 -8.58 1.76 -4.95
N GLN A 8 -8.81 1.41 -6.23
CA GLN A 8 -7.76 0.87 -7.11
C GLN A 8 -6.62 1.86 -7.26
N ARG A 9 -6.93 3.15 -7.47
CA ARG A 9 -5.92 4.20 -7.55
C ARG A 9 -5.07 4.31 -6.28
N LEU A 10 -5.69 4.17 -5.10
CA LEU A 10 -4.96 4.11 -3.82
C LEU A 10 -4.08 2.87 -3.66
N GLN A 11 -4.42 1.77 -4.32
CA GLN A 11 -3.66 0.52 -4.25
C GLN A 11 -2.50 0.51 -5.26
N GLU A 12 -2.69 1.09 -6.44
CA GLU A 12 -1.66 1.21 -7.48
C GLU A 12 -0.55 2.20 -7.13
N GLN A 13 -0.83 3.15 -6.23
CA GLN A 13 0.16 4.02 -5.57
C GLN A 13 1.17 4.72 -6.51
N THR A 14 0.74 5.02 -7.73
CA THR A 14 1.65 5.51 -8.79
C THR A 14 1.99 7.00 -8.69
N ASN A 15 1.48 7.74 -7.68
CA ASN A 15 1.94 9.11 -7.34
C ASN A 15 1.21 9.65 -6.09
N PRO A 16 1.86 9.87 -4.92
CA PRO A 16 1.22 10.52 -3.77
C PRO A 16 1.31 12.06 -3.79
N PRO A 17 0.41 12.78 -3.07
CA PRO A 17 -0.61 12.24 -2.16
C PRO A 17 -2.04 12.31 -2.71
N PHE A 18 -2.71 11.14 -2.79
CA PHE A 18 -4.15 11.05 -3.01
C PHE A 18 -4.93 11.59 -1.80
N SER A 19 -5.20 12.89 -1.81
CA SER A 19 -6.13 13.50 -0.85
C SER A 19 -7.58 13.12 -1.19
N ALA A 20 -8.47 13.18 -0.20
CA ALA A 20 -9.90 13.01 -0.46
C ALA A 20 -10.42 14.05 -1.47
N SER A 21 -9.82 15.24 -1.50
CA SER A 21 -10.15 16.30 -2.45
C SER A 21 -9.80 15.90 -3.89
N ALA A 22 -8.57 15.43 -4.12
CA ALA A 22 -8.12 15.02 -5.45
C ALA A 22 -9.00 13.89 -6.01
N LEU A 23 -9.28 12.87 -5.22
CA LEU A 23 -10.12 11.75 -5.65
C LEU A 23 -11.59 12.13 -5.80
N ALA A 24 -12.09 13.09 -5.03
CA ALA A 24 -13.43 13.62 -5.24
C ALA A 24 -13.53 14.31 -6.60
N VAL A 25 -12.52 15.11 -6.98
CA VAL A 25 -12.44 15.74 -8.31
C VAL A 25 -12.37 14.70 -9.42
N GLU A 26 -11.47 13.72 -9.32
CA GLU A 26 -11.35 12.62 -10.31
C GLU A 26 -12.64 11.82 -10.46
N THR A 27 -13.32 11.59 -9.33
CA THR A 27 -14.60 10.91 -9.34
C THR A 27 -15.76 11.84 -9.64
N GLY A 28 -15.58 13.14 -9.95
CA GLY A 28 -16.66 14.09 -10.24
C GLY A 28 -17.71 14.22 -9.13
N LEU A 29 -17.25 14.26 -7.88
CA LEU A 29 -18.04 14.39 -6.66
C LEU A 29 -17.55 15.57 -5.83
N SER A 30 -18.42 16.12 -4.98
CA SER A 30 -17.94 16.95 -3.87
C SER A 30 -17.20 16.10 -2.85
N VAL A 31 -16.28 16.68 -2.09
CA VAL A 31 -15.50 15.97 -1.06
C VAL A 31 -16.40 15.31 -0.02
N SER A 32 -17.45 16.01 0.41
CA SER A 32 -18.42 15.46 1.38
C SER A 32 -19.15 14.24 0.81
N ARG A 33 -19.65 14.32 -0.43
CA ARG A 33 -20.33 13.19 -1.08
C ARG A 33 -19.39 12.01 -1.30
N PHE A 34 -18.14 12.27 -1.69
CA PHE A 34 -17.10 11.26 -1.81
C PHE A 34 -16.87 10.54 -0.48
N LEU A 35 -16.63 11.26 0.62
CA LEU A 35 -16.39 10.65 1.93
C LEU A 35 -17.59 9.85 2.45
N HIS A 36 -18.80 10.35 2.21
CA HIS A 36 -20.03 9.66 2.56
C HIS A 36 -20.18 8.34 1.78
N LEU A 37 -20.07 8.39 0.45
CA LEU A 37 -20.13 7.20 -0.40
C LEU A 37 -19.01 6.22 -0.12
N PHE A 38 -17.79 6.71 0.13
CA PHE A 38 -16.65 5.86 0.49
C PHE A 38 -16.97 5.05 1.74
N ARG A 39 -17.49 5.68 2.80
CA ARG A 39 -17.87 4.95 4.01
C ARG A 39 -19.01 3.98 3.77
N LEU A 40 -20.04 4.41 3.03
CA LEU A 40 -21.20 3.57 2.72
C LEU A 40 -20.82 2.31 1.93
N GLU A 41 -19.93 2.45 0.94
CA GLU A 41 -19.55 1.36 0.03
C GLU A 41 -18.41 0.49 0.58
N THR A 42 -17.50 1.02 1.39
CA THR A 42 -16.32 0.28 1.90
C THR A 42 -16.45 -0.16 3.37
N GLY A 43 -17.46 0.33 4.08
CA GLY A 43 -17.62 0.10 5.52
C GLY A 43 -16.58 0.81 6.40
N THR A 44 -15.67 1.61 5.82
CA THR A 44 -14.60 2.29 6.57
C THR A 44 -14.40 3.74 6.11
N SER A 45 -13.75 4.54 6.94
CA SER A 45 -13.39 5.91 6.53
C SER A 45 -12.27 5.90 5.50
N PHE A 46 -12.30 6.87 4.58
CA PHE A 46 -11.21 7.11 3.63
C PHE A 46 -9.84 7.22 4.33
N ARG A 47 -9.77 7.95 5.45
CA ARG A 47 -8.53 8.10 6.23
C ARG A 47 -7.98 6.75 6.69
N ARG A 48 -8.83 5.90 7.28
CA ARG A 48 -8.42 4.56 7.76
C ARG A 48 -7.98 3.67 6.61
N TYR A 49 -8.73 3.65 5.51
CA TYR A 49 -8.38 2.86 4.33
C TYR A 49 -7.04 3.31 3.72
N ARG A 50 -6.82 4.63 3.61
CA ARG A 50 -5.55 5.18 3.12
C ARG A 50 -4.37 4.81 4.01
N MET A 51 -4.54 4.80 5.34
CA MET A 51 -3.49 4.35 6.25
C MET A 51 -3.17 2.87 6.05
N TRP A 52 -4.19 2.02 5.89
CA TRP A 52 -4.02 0.61 5.54
C TRP A 52 -3.26 0.40 4.24
N ALA A 53 -3.62 1.12 3.17
CA ALA A 53 -2.93 1.03 1.88
C ALA A 53 -1.44 1.41 1.99
N ARG A 54 -1.14 2.45 2.78
CA ARG A 54 0.24 2.89 3.02
C ARG A 54 1.03 1.89 3.86
N MET A 55 0.38 1.25 4.83
CA MET A 55 0.98 0.19 5.63
C MET A 55 1.38 -1.00 4.76
N LEU A 56 0.48 -1.42 3.86
CA LEU A 56 0.76 -2.48 2.89
C LEU A 56 1.96 -2.13 1.99
N ARG A 57 2.04 -0.87 1.54
CA ARG A 57 3.19 -0.40 0.74
C ARG A 57 4.49 -0.43 1.52
N ALA A 58 4.50 0.03 2.77
CA ALA A 58 5.68 -0.01 3.61
C ALA A 58 6.18 -1.46 3.78
N ALA A 59 5.26 -2.41 3.96
CA ALA A 59 5.62 -3.83 4.01
C ALA A 59 6.22 -4.34 2.70
N LEU A 60 5.64 -3.99 1.54
CA LEU A 60 6.18 -4.37 0.23
C LEU A 60 7.55 -3.75 -0.05
N LEU A 61 7.73 -2.45 0.22
CA LEU A 61 9.01 -1.77 0.05
C LEU A 61 10.08 -2.32 0.99
N TYR A 62 9.70 -2.73 2.21
CA TYR A 62 10.63 -3.36 3.14
C TYR A 62 11.20 -4.69 2.61
N LEU A 63 10.43 -5.44 1.81
CA LEU A 63 10.92 -6.66 1.16
C LEU A 63 12.07 -6.38 0.19
N GLU A 64 12.02 -5.23 -0.49
CA GLU A 64 13.02 -4.80 -1.47
C GLU A 64 14.20 -4.10 -0.82
N LEU A 65 13.94 -3.14 0.07
CA LEU A 65 14.95 -2.24 0.64
C LEU A 65 15.67 -2.82 1.85
N ARG A 66 15.01 -3.70 2.63
CA ARG A 66 15.46 -4.19 3.95
C ARG A 66 15.75 -3.08 4.99
N ASP A 67 15.37 -1.84 4.72
CA ASP A 67 15.41 -0.73 5.66
C ASP A 67 14.00 -0.22 5.94
N LEU A 68 13.59 -0.31 7.20
CA LEU A 68 12.24 0.03 7.64
C LEU A 68 11.97 1.53 7.55
N THR A 69 12.99 2.35 7.83
CA THR A 69 12.89 3.81 7.79
C THR A 69 12.61 4.28 6.37
N SER A 70 13.45 3.85 5.40
CA SER A 70 13.29 4.19 3.99
C SER A 70 11.97 3.67 3.44
N ALA A 71 11.61 2.41 3.75
CA ALA A 71 10.33 1.84 3.32
C ALA A 71 9.11 2.62 3.84
N ALA A 72 9.15 3.11 5.09
CA ALA A 72 8.10 3.94 5.64
C ALA A 72 8.03 5.32 4.97
N MET A 73 9.17 5.97 4.75
CA MET A 73 9.23 7.27 4.08
C MET A 73 8.70 7.19 2.64
N ASP A 74 9.14 6.19 1.90
CA ASP A 74 8.73 5.94 0.50
C ASP A 74 7.26 5.49 0.40
N ALA A 75 6.71 4.89 1.45
CA ALA A 75 5.27 4.63 1.60
C ALA A 75 4.46 5.89 2.02
N GLY A 76 5.12 7.05 2.14
CA GLY A 76 4.53 8.36 2.40
C GLY A 76 4.27 8.68 3.87
N PHE A 77 4.89 7.96 4.82
CA PHE A 77 4.87 8.33 6.24
C PHE A 77 5.60 9.65 6.47
N ALA A 78 4.98 10.51 7.28
CA ALA A 78 5.53 11.84 7.58
C ALA A 78 6.84 11.74 8.37
N SER A 79 6.98 10.66 9.15
CA SER A 79 8.19 10.33 9.89
C SER A 79 8.19 8.84 10.28
N PRO A 80 9.36 8.29 10.69
CA PRO A 80 9.46 6.94 11.25
C PRO A 80 8.66 6.75 12.55
N SER A 81 8.54 7.79 13.39
CA SER A 81 7.70 7.75 14.59
C SER A 81 6.23 7.63 14.23
N HIS A 82 5.74 8.44 13.28
CA HIS A 82 4.36 8.35 12.81
C HIS A 82 4.04 6.97 12.21
N PHE A 83 5.00 6.35 11.52
CA PHE A 83 4.88 4.97 11.06
C PHE A 83 4.79 3.99 12.23
N THR A 84 5.68 4.09 13.21
CA THR A 84 5.72 3.21 14.38
C THR A 84 4.42 3.30 15.20
N ASP A 85 3.93 4.50 15.45
CA ASP A 85 2.68 4.75 16.18
C ASP A 85 1.49 4.17 15.42
N THR A 86 1.40 4.44 14.11
CA THR A 86 0.33 3.88 13.26
C THR A 86 0.38 2.36 13.24
N PHE A 87 1.58 1.77 13.15
CA PHE A 87 1.74 0.31 13.12
C PHE A 87 1.31 -0.29 14.46
N HIS A 88 1.70 0.31 15.58
CA HIS A 88 1.24 -0.10 16.90
C HIS A 88 -0.28 0.00 17.04
N ASP A 89 -0.88 1.12 16.61
CA ASP A 89 -2.35 1.30 16.67
C ASP A 89 -3.10 0.27 15.83
N MET A 90 -2.49 -0.23 14.75
CA MET A 90 -3.09 -1.21 13.85
C MET A 90 -2.86 -2.66 14.28
N PHE A 91 -1.71 -2.98 14.86
CA PHE A 91 -1.27 -4.36 15.10
C PHE A 91 -0.94 -4.69 16.56
N GLY A 92 -0.94 -3.71 17.46
CA GLY A 92 -0.72 -3.88 18.90
C GLY A 92 0.75 -4.02 19.34
N LEU A 93 1.71 -3.92 18.41
CA LEU A 93 3.15 -3.92 18.72
C LEU A 93 3.90 -3.07 17.70
N THR A 94 5.17 -2.74 17.95
CA THR A 94 5.98 -1.95 17.00
C THR A 94 6.60 -2.85 15.93
N PRO A 95 6.91 -2.31 14.74
CA PRO A 95 7.56 -3.08 13.68
C PRO A 95 8.89 -3.71 14.12
N SER A 96 9.71 -2.97 14.88
CA SER A 96 11.00 -3.47 15.38
C SER A 96 10.84 -4.64 16.34
N LYS A 97 9.80 -4.64 17.19
CA LYS A 97 9.48 -5.79 18.06
C LYS A 97 9.06 -7.01 17.23
N LEU A 98 8.28 -6.80 16.17
CA LEU A 98 7.86 -7.87 15.26
C LEU A 98 9.08 -8.54 14.60
N LEU A 99 9.98 -7.73 14.04
CA LEU A 99 11.17 -8.22 13.35
C LEU A 99 12.17 -8.88 14.30
N ALA A 100 12.37 -8.32 15.50
CA ALA A 100 13.23 -8.92 16.53
C ALA A 100 12.73 -10.29 17.01
N ALA A 101 11.42 -10.55 16.94
CA ALA A 101 10.81 -11.84 17.25
C ALA A 101 11.02 -12.90 16.14
N GLY A 102 11.75 -12.56 15.07
CA GLY A 102 12.02 -13.47 13.95
C GLY A 102 10.89 -13.55 12.93
N ALA A 103 9.97 -12.57 12.93
CA ALA A 103 8.92 -12.51 11.91
C ALA A 103 9.53 -12.27 10.52
N ASP A 104 9.24 -13.19 9.60
CA ASP A 104 9.63 -13.06 8.20
C ASP A 104 8.47 -12.47 7.39
N VAL A 105 8.69 -11.29 6.82
CA VAL A 105 7.70 -10.63 5.96
C VAL A 105 7.78 -11.28 4.59
N ARG A 106 6.64 -11.74 4.06
CA ARG A 106 6.53 -12.31 2.71
C ARG A 106 5.32 -11.72 2.00
N SER A 107 5.46 -11.42 0.72
CA SER A 107 4.31 -11.12 -0.14
C SER A 107 3.72 -12.42 -0.67
N LEU A 108 2.43 -12.64 -0.42
CA LEU A 108 1.69 -13.68 -1.12
C LEU A 108 1.23 -13.09 -2.45
N ASN A 109 1.96 -13.38 -3.52
CA ASN A 109 1.53 -13.05 -4.87
C ASN A 109 0.34 -13.94 -5.24
N LEU A 110 -0.88 -13.52 -4.91
CA LEU A 110 -2.13 -14.21 -5.26
C LEU A 110 -2.45 -14.19 -6.78
N HIS A 111 -1.50 -13.76 -7.62
CA HIS A 111 -1.62 -13.71 -9.09
C HIS A 111 -0.56 -14.58 -9.82
N ALA A 112 0.21 -15.42 -9.12
CA ALA A 112 1.33 -16.17 -9.69
C ALA A 112 0.94 -17.43 -10.50
N SER A 113 -0.15 -17.39 -11.28
CA SER A 113 -0.53 -18.52 -12.16
C SER A 113 -0.35 -18.24 -13.65
N GLN A 114 0.15 -17.06 -14.06
CA GLN A 114 0.35 -16.73 -15.49
C GLN A 114 1.56 -15.83 -15.77
N VAL A 115 2.74 -16.08 -15.18
CA VAL A 115 4.00 -15.51 -15.73
C VAL A 115 5.15 -16.50 -15.51
N ASP A 116 5.08 -17.66 -16.15
CA ASP A 116 6.22 -18.54 -16.33
C ASP A 116 6.20 -19.12 -17.75
N SER A 117 6.63 -18.32 -18.74
CA SER A 117 6.92 -18.84 -20.09
C SER A 117 7.80 -17.94 -20.97
N SER A 118 8.42 -16.86 -20.47
CA SER A 118 9.11 -15.90 -21.37
C SER A 118 10.54 -15.49 -20.99
N GLN A 119 11.21 -16.16 -20.05
CA GLN A 119 12.66 -15.92 -19.80
C GLN A 119 13.58 -17.10 -20.14
N SER A 120 13.12 -18.02 -20.99
CA SER A 120 13.95 -19.12 -21.51
C SER A 120 14.31 -18.90 -22.99
N ASN A 121 14.87 -17.75 -23.38
CA ASN A 121 15.43 -17.64 -24.74
C ASN A 121 16.60 -16.65 -24.93
N VAL A 122 17.37 -16.35 -23.88
CA VAL A 122 18.60 -15.55 -24.01
C VAL A 122 19.72 -16.22 -23.22
N LEU A 123 20.17 -17.41 -23.66
CA LEU A 123 21.46 -18.04 -23.25
C LEU A 123 21.79 -19.28 -24.11
N ARG A 124 21.45 -19.27 -25.41
CA ARG A 124 21.91 -20.27 -26.40
C ARG A 124 22.31 -19.64 -27.73
N ARG A 125 23.28 -18.72 -27.71
CA ARG A 125 24.14 -18.46 -28.87
C ARG A 125 25.54 -18.09 -28.37
N GLY A 126 26.22 -19.09 -27.84
CA GLY A 126 27.68 -19.18 -27.88
C GLY A 126 28.05 -20.15 -28.99
N ARG A 127 28.50 -19.62 -30.12
CA ARG A 127 29.37 -20.29 -31.09
C ARG A 127 30.29 -19.22 -31.66
#